data_AF-X1RXU2-F1
#
_entry.id   AF-X1RXU2-F1
#
_cell.length_a   1.000
_cell.length_b   1.000
_cell.length_c   1.000
_cell.angle_alpha   90.00
_cell.angle_beta   90.00
_cell.angle_gamma   90.00
#
_symmetry.space_group_name_H-M   'P 1'
#
loop_
_entity.id
_entity.type
_entity.pdbx_description
1 polymer ?
#
loop_
_entity_poly.entity_id
_entity_poly.type
_entity_poly.pdbx_seq_one_letter_code
_entity_poly.pdbx_strand_id
1 'polypeptide(L)'
;MISTIKCQFLYRITVLLFLFCGLFLFAEPIKADNKSSSNRKLKFGTSYDNIGTFDGWTFWVGYDASFSENYDPKSESYAWVVHFAPEGMYVSLQKGKATYSAVDVNAGFGFLYGLLYSPDGDRVTRSYFSDLSGITFSVSDFSLSAAPVGALSQLSVGISSGTTFFRSGSSKKLQRAIQYSTGFSTSFNLMPVSFPFGVSLGYESEVTAGFYPIAEWDISDKKEIPIEAIIYGLKQIASSSGETFIDINLIQFSDPVYRFMERFPLSSKVDAFIESKTHDTEIDNLIGEVEEWLQTGDTKNLPEKLKPNTPPKKIYKIMKPIQSATTAAFEAGYKHGYDAKNRSDAIYANCIKTVKCKPGKSCKLVVTSKEIAELLPGSKPADFEGIGVIFDIVPESNLMSQ
;
A
#
# COMPACT_ATOMS: atom_id res chain seq x y z
N MET A 1 9.63 18.55 36.24
CA MET A 1 8.21 18.72 36.65
C MET A 1 7.34 18.03 35.60
N ILE A 2 6.14 17.60 35.97
CA ILE A 2 5.38 16.50 35.34
C ILE A 2 4.79 16.85 33.96
N SER A 3 4.78 15.87 33.02
CA SER A 3 3.73 15.57 32.01
C SER A 3 4.35 14.83 30.80
N THR A 4 3.70 13.98 29.99
CA THR A 4 2.61 12.97 30.13
C THR A 4 2.79 12.01 28.92
N ILE A 5 2.17 10.83 28.97
CA ILE A 5 2.57 9.65 28.18
C ILE A 5 1.35 9.00 27.53
N LYS A 6 1.55 8.46 26.33
CA LYS A 6 0.75 7.39 25.71
C LYS A 6 1.74 6.19 25.50
N CYS A 7 1.35 4.93 25.20
CA CYS A 7 2.18 3.69 25.27
C CYS A 7 2.73 3.02 23.97
N GLN A 8 1.95 2.16 23.29
CA GLN A 8 2.21 1.26 22.13
C GLN A 8 3.25 0.16 22.29
N PHE A 9 2.80 -1.07 22.11
CA PHE A 9 3.59 -2.28 22.06
C PHE A 9 2.86 -3.35 21.23
N LEU A 10 3.59 -3.99 20.33
CA LEU A 10 3.29 -5.31 19.81
C LEU A 10 4.37 -6.25 20.37
N TYR A 11 3.98 -7.44 20.83
CA TYR A 11 4.91 -8.44 21.36
C TYR A 11 4.68 -9.77 20.64
N ARG A 12 5.72 -10.28 19.95
CA ARG A 12 5.70 -11.59 19.30
C ARG A 12 6.95 -12.38 19.67
N ILE A 13 6.80 -13.37 20.55
CA ILE A 13 7.75 -14.50 20.63
C ILE A 13 7.35 -15.50 19.55
N THR A 14 8.01 -15.49 18.40
CA THR A 14 8.09 -16.71 17.56
C THR A 14 9.35 -16.72 16.72
N VAL A 15 10.00 -17.89 16.68
CA VAL A 15 11.20 -18.19 15.90
C VAL A 15 10.93 -18.06 14.38
N LEU A 16 12.00 -17.74 13.63
CA LEU A 16 12.09 -17.71 12.16
C LEU A 16 11.24 -18.79 11.45
N LEU A 17 10.00 -18.44 11.09
CA LEU A 17 9.14 -19.20 10.15
C LEU A 17 7.95 -18.36 9.60
N PHE A 18 7.97 -17.05 9.84
CA PHE A 18 6.78 -16.19 9.70
C PHE A 18 6.50 -15.62 8.29
N LEU A 19 7.34 -15.92 7.29
CA LEU A 19 7.08 -15.53 5.90
C LEU A 19 6.09 -16.45 5.15
N PHE A 20 5.87 -17.69 5.62
CA PHE A 20 5.03 -18.67 4.91
C PHE A 20 3.72 -19.07 5.62
N CYS A 21 3.62 -18.96 6.96
CA CYS A 21 2.48 -19.50 7.71
C CYS A 21 1.35 -18.51 8.05
N GLY A 22 1.46 -17.23 7.69
CA GLY A 22 0.40 -16.23 7.94
C GLY A 22 -0.84 -16.32 7.03
N LEU A 23 -0.76 -17.10 5.94
CA LEU A 23 -1.66 -17.02 4.79
C LEU A 23 -3.01 -17.76 4.92
N PHE A 24 -3.23 -18.58 5.95
CA PHE A 24 -4.36 -19.54 5.99
C PHE A 24 -5.47 -19.27 7.03
N LEU A 25 -5.48 -18.12 7.72
CA LEU A 25 -6.52 -17.79 8.73
C LEU A 25 -7.66 -16.87 8.24
N PHE A 26 -7.78 -16.71 6.92
CA PHE A 26 -8.74 -15.81 6.24
C PHE A 26 -9.57 -16.52 5.16
N ALA A 27 -10.53 -17.38 5.53
CA ALA A 27 -11.66 -17.71 4.65
C ALA A 27 -12.81 -18.42 5.41
N GLU A 28 -13.94 -17.74 5.57
CA GLU A 28 -15.26 -18.38 5.47
C GLU A 28 -16.11 -17.52 4.53
N PRO A 29 -16.66 -18.07 3.43
CA PRO A 29 -17.46 -17.30 2.49
C PRO A 29 -18.89 -17.13 3.02
N ILE A 30 -19.27 -15.89 3.35
CA ILE A 30 -20.66 -15.53 3.65
C ILE A 30 -21.28 -14.87 2.42
N LYS A 31 -22.45 -15.34 2.01
CA LYS A 31 -23.14 -14.86 0.80
C LYS A 31 -23.39 -13.34 0.85
N ALA A 32 -23.02 -12.65 -0.23
CA ALA A 32 -23.24 -11.22 -0.40
C ALA A 32 -24.73 -10.85 -0.37
N ASP A 33 -25.04 -9.77 0.37
CA ASP A 33 -26.39 -9.27 0.60
C ASP A 33 -26.61 -7.98 -0.22
N ASN A 34 -26.96 -8.17 -1.49
CA ASN A 34 -27.08 -7.10 -2.49
C ASN A 34 -28.29 -6.18 -2.25
N LYS A 35 -28.11 -5.08 -1.52
CA LYS A 35 -29.01 -3.91 -1.59
C LYS A 35 -28.35 -2.61 -1.11
N SER A 36 -28.60 -1.54 -1.88
CA SER A 36 -28.16 -0.17 -1.61
C SER A 36 -28.85 0.47 -0.41
N SER A 37 -28.11 1.23 0.40
CA SER A 37 -28.43 2.63 0.77
C SER A 37 -27.42 3.20 1.79
N SER A 38 -27.33 4.53 1.81
CA SER A 38 -26.41 5.38 2.59
C SER A 38 -26.72 5.43 4.10
N ASN A 39 -26.81 4.27 4.76
CA ASN A 39 -26.98 4.17 6.22
C ASN A 39 -26.49 2.85 6.83
N ARG A 40 -25.78 2.00 6.07
CA ARG A 40 -25.35 0.68 6.54
C ARG A 40 -23.98 0.76 7.21
N LYS A 41 -23.99 0.99 8.53
CA LYS A 41 -22.79 1.06 9.37
C LYS A 41 -21.79 -0.06 9.06
N LEU A 42 -20.52 0.27 8.86
CA LEU A 42 -19.51 -0.72 8.49
C LEU A 42 -19.25 -1.75 9.60
N LYS A 43 -19.15 -3.03 9.22
CA LYS A 43 -18.88 -4.14 10.12
C LYS A 43 -17.40 -4.50 10.11
N PHE A 44 -16.66 -3.90 11.03
CA PHE A 44 -15.24 -4.17 11.27
C PHE A 44 -14.94 -5.67 11.48
N GLY A 45 -13.77 -6.09 11.00
CA GLY A 45 -13.30 -7.49 11.07
C GLY A 45 -14.00 -8.48 10.12
N THR A 46 -14.95 -8.03 9.30
CA THR A 46 -15.59 -8.82 8.23
C THR A 46 -15.16 -8.31 6.87
N SER A 47 -14.85 -9.20 5.92
CA SER A 47 -14.55 -8.83 4.53
C SER A 47 -15.82 -8.58 3.72
N TYR A 48 -15.75 -7.60 2.84
CA TYR A 48 -16.77 -7.31 1.83
C TYR A 48 -16.27 -7.76 0.45
N ASP A 49 -17.16 -8.29 -0.38
CA ASP A 49 -16.86 -8.66 -1.78
C ASP A 49 -16.97 -7.47 -2.74
N ASN A 50 -17.55 -6.35 -2.30
CA ASN A 50 -17.64 -5.11 -3.07
C ASN A 50 -17.69 -3.88 -2.15
N ILE A 51 -17.19 -2.76 -2.67
CA ILE A 51 -17.17 -1.44 -2.00
C ILE A 51 -17.77 -0.40 -2.95
N GLY A 52 -18.23 0.73 -2.40
CA GLY A 52 -18.72 1.86 -3.19
C GLY A 52 -17.62 2.52 -4.03
N THR A 53 -18.03 3.26 -5.06
CA THR A 53 -17.15 4.07 -5.91
C THR A 53 -17.59 5.52 -5.94
N PHE A 54 -16.66 6.44 -6.17
CA PHE A 54 -16.95 7.86 -6.39
C PHE A 54 -17.33 8.07 -7.87
N ASP A 55 -18.61 7.90 -8.20
CA ASP A 55 -19.14 8.00 -9.58
C ASP A 55 -18.34 7.16 -10.59
N GLY A 56 -18.19 5.87 -10.28
CA GLY A 56 -17.37 4.89 -11.00
C GLY A 56 -15.91 4.86 -10.56
N TRP A 57 -15.35 5.92 -9.99
CA TRP A 57 -13.93 5.95 -9.64
C TRP A 57 -13.61 5.22 -8.33
N THR A 58 -12.61 4.34 -8.38
CA THR A 58 -11.96 3.72 -7.23
C THR A 58 -10.52 4.22 -7.15
N PHE A 59 -10.04 4.49 -5.94
CA PHE A 59 -8.68 4.95 -5.66
C PHE A 59 -8.00 4.05 -4.65
N TRP A 60 -6.68 3.87 -4.74
CA TRP A 60 -5.92 3.12 -3.76
C TRP A 60 -4.50 3.62 -3.58
N VAL A 61 -3.96 3.35 -2.39
CA VAL A 61 -2.53 3.43 -2.07
C VAL A 61 -2.05 2.10 -1.50
N GLY A 62 -0.77 1.80 -1.61
CA GLY A 62 -0.23 0.59 -1.01
C GLY A 62 1.27 0.45 -1.17
N TYR A 63 1.76 -0.73 -0.79
CA TYR A 63 3.09 -1.19 -1.13
C TYR A 63 3.05 -2.66 -1.55
N ASP A 64 3.98 -3.04 -2.43
CA ASP A 64 4.17 -4.39 -2.92
C ASP A 64 5.58 -4.89 -2.63
N ALA A 65 5.69 -6.20 -2.43
CA ALA A 65 6.94 -6.94 -2.55
C ALA A 65 6.82 -7.84 -3.77
N SER A 66 7.86 -7.92 -4.59
CA SER A 66 7.94 -8.82 -5.74
C SER A 66 9.21 -9.67 -5.67
N PHE A 67 9.13 -10.90 -6.15
CA PHE A 67 10.29 -11.79 -6.22
C PHE A 67 10.25 -12.67 -7.47
N SER A 68 11.44 -13.09 -7.90
CA SER A 68 11.65 -14.20 -8.83
C SER A 68 12.67 -15.15 -8.19
N GLU A 69 12.28 -16.42 -8.03
CA GLU A 69 13.12 -17.45 -7.37
C GLU A 69 14.13 -18.10 -8.32
N ASN A 70 13.95 -17.94 -9.64
CA ASN A 70 14.78 -18.57 -10.66
C ASN A 70 15.16 -17.56 -11.77
N TYR A 71 15.90 -18.01 -12.77
CA TYR A 71 16.26 -17.18 -13.93
C TYR A 71 15.17 -17.17 -15.02
N ASP A 72 13.96 -17.68 -14.75
CA ASP A 72 12.85 -17.42 -15.66
C ASP A 72 12.46 -15.93 -15.52
N PRO A 73 12.02 -15.29 -16.61
CA PRO A 73 11.51 -13.92 -16.58
C PRO A 73 10.11 -13.84 -15.95
N LYS A 74 9.85 -14.52 -14.83
CA LYS A 74 8.55 -14.60 -14.14
C LYS A 74 8.68 -14.05 -12.74
N SER A 75 7.79 -13.14 -12.35
CA SER A 75 7.73 -12.64 -10.98
C SER A 75 6.40 -12.98 -10.34
N GLU A 76 6.46 -13.19 -9.03
CA GLU A 76 5.30 -13.19 -8.14
C GLU A 76 5.35 -11.91 -7.29
N SER A 77 4.19 -11.31 -7.02
CA SER A 77 4.08 -10.12 -6.17
C SER A 77 2.98 -10.24 -5.15
N TYR A 78 3.17 -9.58 -4.00
CA TYR A 78 2.23 -9.50 -2.89
C TYR A 78 2.11 -8.04 -2.46
N ALA A 79 0.90 -7.49 -2.55
CA ALA A 79 0.62 -6.08 -2.28
C ALA A 79 -0.40 -5.90 -1.15
N TRP A 80 -0.04 -5.05 -0.18
CA TRP A 80 -0.97 -4.52 0.81
C TRP A 80 -1.56 -3.23 0.27
N VAL A 81 -2.87 -3.20 0.08
CA VAL A 81 -3.56 -2.11 -0.62
C VAL A 81 -4.71 -1.57 0.22
N VAL A 82 -4.70 -0.27 0.46
CA VAL A 82 -5.82 0.49 1.03
C VAL A 82 -6.62 1.13 -0.09
N HIS A 83 -7.88 0.73 -0.22
CA HIS A 83 -8.86 1.30 -1.14
C HIS A 83 -9.68 2.37 -0.44
N PHE A 84 -10.01 3.42 -1.18
CA PHE A 84 -10.91 4.49 -0.75
C PHE A 84 -12.26 4.34 -1.44
N ALA A 85 -13.33 4.39 -0.66
CA ALA A 85 -14.72 4.40 -1.10
C ALA A 85 -15.48 5.55 -0.41
N PRO A 86 -16.67 5.96 -0.90
CA PRO A 86 -17.47 7.01 -0.27
C PRO A 86 -17.85 6.72 1.20
N GLU A 87 -18.06 5.44 1.54
CA GLU A 87 -18.49 4.97 2.86
C GLU A 87 -17.34 4.61 3.83
N GLY A 88 -16.09 4.56 3.35
CA GLY A 88 -14.97 4.21 4.21
C GLY A 88 -13.66 3.90 3.50
N MET A 89 -12.71 3.37 4.29
CA MET A 89 -11.42 2.88 3.83
C MET A 89 -11.31 1.38 4.08
N TYR A 90 -10.73 0.65 3.14
CA TYR A 90 -10.66 -0.82 3.17
C TYR A 90 -9.25 -1.33 2.89
N VAL A 91 -8.74 -2.24 3.71
CA VAL A 91 -7.52 -3.00 3.37
C VAL A 91 -7.87 -4.26 2.58
N SER A 92 -6.99 -4.63 1.67
CA SER A 92 -7.00 -5.90 0.95
C SER A 92 -5.56 -6.43 0.82
N LEU A 93 -5.41 -7.75 0.68
CA LEU A 93 -4.18 -8.38 0.25
C LEU A 93 -4.37 -8.84 -1.20
N GLN A 94 -3.49 -8.40 -2.08
CA GLN A 94 -3.47 -8.80 -3.48
C GLN A 94 -2.22 -9.63 -3.75
N LYS A 95 -2.32 -10.65 -4.59
CA LYS A 95 -1.18 -11.29 -5.22
C LYS A 95 -1.26 -11.11 -6.73
N GLY A 96 -0.12 -11.09 -7.40
CA GLY A 96 -0.02 -11.05 -8.85
C GLY A 96 1.09 -11.94 -9.36
N LYS A 97 0.98 -12.35 -10.63
CA LYS A 97 2.10 -12.94 -11.38
C LYS A 97 2.25 -12.29 -12.73
N ALA A 98 3.49 -12.06 -13.13
CA ALA A 98 3.82 -11.36 -14.35
C ALA A 98 5.05 -11.96 -15.04
N THR A 99 5.17 -11.73 -16.34
CA THR A 99 6.38 -12.00 -17.13
C THR A 99 7.08 -10.68 -17.42
N TYR A 100 8.37 -10.55 -17.11
CA TYR A 100 9.11 -9.28 -17.25
C TYR A 100 10.29 -9.35 -18.22
N SER A 101 10.72 -8.20 -18.75
CA SER A 101 11.69 -8.10 -19.84
C SER A 101 13.17 -8.20 -19.41
N ALA A 102 13.48 -8.77 -18.24
CA ALA A 102 14.86 -8.90 -17.72
C ALA A 102 15.15 -10.37 -17.36
N VAL A 103 16.44 -10.74 -17.26
CA VAL A 103 16.92 -12.13 -17.12
C VAL A 103 17.65 -12.27 -15.78
N ASP A 104 16.93 -11.94 -14.71
CA ASP A 104 17.48 -11.63 -13.40
C ASP A 104 16.68 -12.33 -12.32
N VAL A 105 17.36 -12.96 -11.35
CA VAL A 105 16.79 -13.14 -10.02
C VAL A 105 16.56 -11.74 -9.45
N ASN A 106 15.30 -11.45 -9.10
CA ASN A 106 14.86 -10.14 -8.66
C ASN A 106 14.21 -10.25 -7.28
N ALA A 107 14.56 -9.35 -6.37
CA ALA A 107 13.75 -9.03 -5.20
C ALA A 107 13.45 -7.53 -5.24
N GLY A 108 12.16 -7.20 -5.31
CA GLY A 108 11.64 -5.85 -5.46
C GLY A 108 10.74 -5.45 -4.31
N PHE A 109 10.72 -4.16 -4.01
CA PHE A 109 9.84 -3.57 -3.01
C PHE A 109 9.39 -2.18 -3.47
N GLY A 110 8.10 -1.99 -3.70
CA GLY A 110 7.51 -0.81 -4.31
C GLY A 110 6.41 -0.18 -3.48
N PHE A 111 6.16 1.11 -3.74
CA PHE A 111 4.97 1.84 -3.31
C PHE A 111 4.10 2.09 -4.53
N LEU A 112 2.79 2.09 -4.34
CA LEU A 112 1.83 2.30 -5.40
C LEU A 112 0.75 3.31 -5.00
N TYR A 113 0.31 4.08 -5.98
CA TYR A 113 -0.88 4.93 -5.93
C TYR A 113 -1.60 4.77 -7.27
N GLY A 114 -2.88 4.43 -7.26
CA GLY A 114 -3.63 4.18 -8.49
C GLY A 114 -5.10 4.55 -8.41
N LEU A 115 -5.70 4.61 -9.60
CA LEU A 115 -7.11 4.87 -9.80
C LEU A 115 -7.64 4.07 -11.00
N LEU A 116 -8.93 3.73 -10.92
CA LEU A 116 -9.65 2.85 -11.83
C LEU A 116 -11.08 3.35 -11.99
N TYR A 117 -11.53 3.47 -13.23
CA TYR A 117 -12.95 3.60 -13.51
C TYR A 117 -13.61 2.21 -13.52
N SER A 118 -14.60 2.01 -12.65
CA SER A 118 -15.45 0.82 -12.58
C SER A 118 -16.59 0.96 -13.59
N PRO A 119 -16.79 -0.01 -14.51
CA PRO A 119 -17.87 0.05 -15.51
C PRO A 119 -19.27 -0.07 -14.89
N ASP A 120 -19.38 -0.62 -13.67
CA ASP A 120 -20.64 -0.78 -12.95
C ASP A 120 -21.11 0.52 -12.24
N GLY A 121 -20.23 1.53 -12.14
CA GLY A 121 -20.58 2.92 -11.78
C GLY A 121 -20.86 3.22 -10.30
N ASP A 122 -21.54 2.35 -9.55
CA ASP A 122 -21.87 2.58 -8.13
C ASP A 122 -20.98 1.78 -7.16
N ARG A 123 -20.48 0.63 -7.60
CA ARG A 123 -19.64 -0.29 -6.82
C ARG A 123 -18.50 -0.86 -7.66
N VAL A 124 -17.53 -1.42 -6.96
CA VAL A 124 -16.44 -2.21 -7.54
C VAL A 124 -16.32 -3.55 -6.81
N THR A 125 -16.13 -4.63 -7.56
CA THR A 125 -16.13 -6.00 -7.02
C THR A 125 -14.72 -6.55 -6.85
N ARG A 126 -14.56 -7.45 -5.86
CA ARG A 126 -13.35 -8.23 -5.64
C ARG A 126 -12.98 -9.07 -6.87
N SER A 127 -13.98 -9.61 -7.57
CA SER A 127 -13.81 -10.32 -8.84
C SER A 127 -13.26 -9.41 -9.94
N TYR A 128 -13.81 -8.19 -10.11
CA TYR A 128 -13.29 -7.26 -11.11
C TYR A 128 -11.81 -6.94 -10.88
N PHE A 129 -11.40 -6.61 -9.65
CA PHE A 129 -9.98 -6.41 -9.32
C PHE A 129 -9.11 -7.65 -9.53
N SER A 130 -9.63 -8.86 -9.30
CA SER A 130 -8.90 -10.12 -9.55
C SER A 130 -8.78 -10.42 -11.05
N ASP A 131 -9.75 -9.98 -11.86
CA ASP A 131 -9.67 -10.08 -13.32
C ASP A 131 -8.72 -9.04 -13.95
N LEU A 132 -8.28 -8.01 -13.19
CA LEU A 132 -7.34 -7.00 -13.70
C LEU A 132 -5.90 -7.52 -13.70
N SER A 133 -5.32 -7.66 -14.89
CA SER A 133 -3.90 -7.88 -15.11
C SER A 133 -3.19 -6.56 -15.43
N GLY A 134 -2.16 -6.24 -14.65
CA GLY A 134 -1.34 -5.04 -14.84
C GLY A 134 -0.31 -5.18 -15.96
N ILE A 135 -0.03 -4.08 -16.65
CA ILE A 135 1.05 -3.93 -17.65
C ILE A 135 1.90 -2.75 -17.17
N THR A 136 3.07 -3.06 -16.62
CA THR A 136 3.94 -2.07 -15.97
C THR A 136 5.13 -1.75 -16.85
N PHE A 137 5.35 -0.46 -17.09
CA PHE A 137 6.56 0.07 -17.70
C PHE A 137 7.37 0.79 -16.63
N SER A 138 8.62 0.40 -16.43
CA SER A 138 9.48 0.93 -15.36
C SER A 138 10.79 1.49 -15.90
N VAL A 139 11.19 2.66 -15.41
CA VAL A 139 12.53 3.22 -15.66
C VAL A 139 13.35 3.10 -14.38
N SER A 140 14.53 2.51 -14.50
CA SER A 140 15.47 2.30 -13.40
C SER A 140 16.61 3.31 -13.44
N ASP A 141 16.92 3.89 -12.29
CA ASP A 141 18.09 4.72 -12.02
C ASP A 141 19.05 3.91 -11.12
N PHE A 142 20.14 3.41 -11.72
CA PHE A 142 21.18 2.68 -10.99
C PHE A 142 21.86 3.61 -10.00
N SER A 143 21.74 3.29 -8.72
CA SER A 143 22.23 4.15 -7.65
C SER A 143 22.91 3.30 -6.58
N LEU A 144 24.23 3.14 -6.72
CA LEU A 144 25.13 2.40 -5.80
C LEU A 144 25.01 2.81 -4.31
N SER A 145 24.33 3.91 -4.01
CA SER A 145 24.11 4.47 -2.67
C SER A 145 22.64 4.51 -2.22
N ALA A 146 21.72 3.85 -2.94
CA ALA A 146 20.27 4.01 -2.71
C ALA A 146 19.64 3.11 -1.63
N ALA A 147 20.38 2.16 -1.06
CA ALA A 147 19.85 1.19 -0.09
C ALA A 147 19.27 1.89 1.17
N PRO A 148 17.95 1.86 1.42
CA PRO A 148 17.35 2.52 2.57
C PRO A 148 17.08 1.49 3.67
N VAL A 149 18.05 1.38 4.58
CA VAL A 149 17.94 0.77 5.92
C VAL A 149 17.56 -0.73 5.98
N GLY A 150 17.75 -1.33 7.15
CA GLY A 150 17.43 -2.75 7.39
C GLY A 150 18.39 -3.74 6.70
N ALA A 151 17.95 -4.99 6.54
CA ALA A 151 18.77 -6.11 6.04
C ALA A 151 19.28 -5.94 4.60
N LEU A 152 18.66 -5.04 3.82
CA LEU A 152 19.04 -4.74 2.43
C LEU A 152 20.06 -3.59 2.30
N SER A 153 20.47 -2.97 3.43
CA SER A 153 21.42 -1.84 3.47
C SER A 153 22.80 -2.12 2.89
N GLN A 154 23.19 -3.40 2.74
CA GLN A 154 24.46 -3.82 2.14
C GLN A 154 24.37 -4.21 0.66
N LEU A 155 23.18 -4.13 0.05
CA LEU A 155 22.95 -4.55 -1.33
C LEU A 155 22.97 -3.36 -2.30
N SER A 156 23.55 -3.55 -3.48
CA SER A 156 23.42 -2.59 -4.58
C SER A 156 22.01 -2.69 -5.17
N VAL A 157 21.15 -1.73 -4.81
CA VAL A 157 19.77 -1.62 -5.31
C VAL A 157 19.64 -0.54 -6.39
N GLY A 158 18.89 -0.86 -7.45
CA GLY A 158 18.36 0.16 -8.36
C GLY A 158 17.11 0.82 -7.75
N ILE A 159 16.93 2.12 -7.97
CA ILE A 159 15.62 2.77 -7.74
C ILE A 159 14.87 2.71 -9.06
N SER A 160 13.66 2.17 -9.04
CA SER A 160 12.75 2.21 -10.19
C SER A 160 11.56 3.15 -9.93
N SER A 161 11.01 3.68 -11.01
CA SER A 161 9.65 4.25 -11.03
C SER A 161 8.93 3.78 -12.27
N GLY A 162 7.67 3.41 -12.15
CA GLY A 162 6.90 2.88 -13.26
C GLY A 162 5.45 3.33 -13.29
N THR A 163 4.84 3.10 -14.44
CA THR A 163 3.42 3.31 -14.70
C THR A 163 2.82 1.96 -15.08
N THR A 164 1.75 1.57 -14.40
CA THR A 164 0.98 0.35 -14.63
C THR A 164 -0.37 0.73 -15.24
N PHE A 165 -0.67 0.12 -16.38
CA PHE A 165 -1.99 0.14 -17.01
C PHE A 165 -2.67 -1.20 -16.74
N PHE A 166 -4.00 -1.27 -16.83
CA PHE A 166 -4.74 -2.50 -16.50
C PHE A 166 -5.57 -2.99 -17.67
N ARG A 167 -5.70 -4.31 -17.80
CA ARG A 167 -6.63 -4.99 -18.73
C ARG A 167 -7.42 -6.05 -17.98
N SER A 168 -8.62 -6.37 -18.45
CA SER A 168 -9.35 -7.55 -17.96
C SER A 168 -8.83 -8.81 -18.66
N GLY A 169 -8.34 -9.77 -17.87
CA GLY A 169 -7.79 -11.05 -18.35
C GLY A 169 -6.78 -10.89 -19.50
N SER A 170 -7.01 -11.64 -20.58
CA SER A 170 -6.17 -11.64 -21.79
C SER A 170 -6.51 -10.55 -22.80
N SER A 171 -7.40 -9.60 -22.46
CA SER A 171 -7.80 -8.50 -23.36
C SER A 171 -6.59 -7.72 -23.92
N LYS A 172 -6.71 -7.25 -25.16
CA LYS A 172 -5.82 -6.22 -25.73
C LYS A 172 -6.33 -4.79 -25.49
N LYS A 173 -7.60 -4.65 -25.09
CA LYS A 173 -8.15 -3.39 -24.62
C LYS A 173 -7.82 -3.19 -23.14
N LEU A 174 -7.34 -2.00 -22.83
CA LEU A 174 -7.06 -1.55 -21.48
C LEU A 174 -8.34 -0.99 -20.84
N GLN A 175 -8.38 -1.04 -19.51
CA GLN A 175 -9.36 -0.32 -18.72
C GLN A 175 -8.91 1.12 -18.53
N ARG A 176 -9.87 2.02 -18.28
CA ARG A 176 -9.59 3.42 -17.95
C ARG A 176 -9.05 3.52 -16.52
N ALA A 177 -7.77 3.20 -16.38
CA ALA A 177 -7.10 2.97 -15.12
C ALA A 177 -5.59 3.22 -15.24
N ILE A 178 -4.99 3.73 -14.18
CA ILE A 178 -3.55 3.96 -14.10
C ILE A 178 -3.07 3.81 -12.65
N GLN A 179 -1.90 3.22 -12.47
CA GLN A 179 -1.20 3.16 -11.20
C GLN A 179 0.24 3.62 -11.39
N TYR A 180 0.67 4.55 -10.56
CA TYR A 180 2.06 4.98 -10.46
C TYR A 180 2.74 4.17 -9.37
N SER A 181 3.97 3.75 -9.64
CA SER A 181 4.78 2.97 -8.71
C SER A 181 6.21 3.49 -8.62
N THR A 182 6.86 3.25 -7.47
CA THR A 182 8.30 3.48 -7.31
C THR A 182 8.84 2.60 -6.20
N GLY A 183 10.06 2.11 -6.37
CA GLY A 183 10.60 1.11 -5.45
C GLY A 183 12.08 0.85 -5.62
N PHE A 184 12.53 -0.17 -4.90
CA PHE A 184 13.85 -0.77 -5.03
C PHE A 184 13.73 -2.09 -5.74
N SER A 185 14.77 -2.44 -6.49
CA SER A 185 15.00 -3.79 -6.98
C SER A 185 16.47 -4.13 -6.78
N THR A 186 16.75 -5.27 -6.15
CA THR A 186 18.02 -5.99 -6.36
C THR A 186 17.81 -6.92 -7.55
N SER A 187 18.43 -6.59 -8.68
CA SER A 187 18.39 -7.41 -9.89
C SER A 187 19.80 -7.93 -10.17
N PHE A 188 19.98 -9.26 -10.16
CA PHE A 188 21.27 -9.88 -10.50
C PHE A 188 21.41 -9.96 -12.03
N ASN A 189 21.68 -8.82 -12.65
CA ASN A 189 21.74 -8.67 -14.11
C ASN A 189 22.87 -9.53 -14.69
N LEU A 190 22.50 -10.61 -15.39
CA LEU A 190 23.43 -11.45 -16.13
C LEU A 190 23.92 -10.81 -17.44
N MET A 191 23.27 -9.73 -17.90
CA MET A 191 23.64 -9.00 -19.11
C MET A 191 23.97 -7.53 -18.82
N PRO A 192 25.14 -7.01 -19.25
CA PRO A 192 25.52 -5.61 -19.06
C PRO A 192 24.88 -4.68 -20.12
N VAL A 193 23.56 -4.80 -20.34
CA VAL A 193 22.82 -4.03 -21.35
C VAL A 193 21.69 -3.25 -20.67
N SER A 194 21.87 -1.94 -20.54
CA SER A 194 20.82 -1.05 -20.02
C SER A 194 19.68 -0.91 -21.03
N PHE A 195 18.57 -1.61 -20.81
CA PHE A 195 17.32 -1.31 -21.50
C PHE A 195 16.79 0.07 -21.05
N PRO A 196 16.24 0.89 -21.97
CA PRO A 196 15.77 2.24 -21.63
C PRO A 196 14.58 2.25 -20.66
N PHE A 197 13.84 1.14 -20.58
CA PHE A 197 12.78 0.83 -19.64
C PHE A 197 12.62 -0.69 -19.56
N GLY A 198 12.18 -1.20 -18.42
CA GLY A 198 11.69 -2.57 -18.26
C GLY A 198 10.18 -2.63 -18.50
N VAL A 199 9.70 -3.79 -18.95
CA VAL A 199 8.26 -4.08 -19.11
C VAL A 199 7.91 -5.31 -18.28
N SER A 200 6.76 -5.30 -17.62
CA SER A 200 6.18 -6.43 -16.90
C SER A 200 4.74 -6.64 -17.34
N LEU A 201 4.41 -7.87 -17.74
CA LEU A 201 3.12 -8.29 -18.27
C LEU A 201 2.44 -9.24 -17.29
N GLY A 202 1.47 -8.72 -16.54
CA GLY A 202 0.58 -9.51 -15.69
C GLY A 202 -0.21 -10.54 -16.50
N TYR A 203 -0.30 -11.74 -15.92
CA TYR A 203 -1.10 -12.85 -16.44
C TYR A 203 -1.96 -13.53 -15.36
N GLU A 204 -1.72 -13.25 -14.09
CA GLU A 204 -2.54 -13.70 -12.95
C GLU A 204 -2.63 -12.55 -11.93
N SER A 205 -3.81 -12.36 -11.36
CA SER A 205 -4.10 -11.42 -10.27
C SER A 205 -5.15 -12.04 -9.37
N GLU A 206 -5.07 -11.81 -8.06
CA GLU A 206 -6.10 -12.24 -7.13
C GLU A 206 -6.11 -11.32 -5.90
N VAL A 207 -7.28 -10.79 -5.56
CA VAL A 207 -7.52 -10.22 -4.24
C VAL A 207 -7.72 -11.38 -3.27
N THR A 208 -6.65 -11.85 -2.63
CA THR A 208 -6.65 -13.02 -1.73
C THR A 208 -7.43 -12.77 -0.43
N ALA A 209 -7.25 -11.61 0.19
CA ALA A 209 -8.06 -11.12 1.30
C ALA A 209 -8.95 -9.98 0.79
N GLY A 210 -10.27 -10.15 0.90
CA GLY A 210 -11.28 -9.19 0.42
C GLY A 210 -11.24 -7.84 1.15
N PHE A 211 -12.21 -6.96 0.88
CA PHE A 211 -12.20 -5.60 1.41
C PHE A 211 -12.57 -5.59 2.90
N TYR A 212 -11.59 -5.51 3.79
CA TYR A 212 -11.81 -5.35 5.23
C TYR A 212 -11.85 -3.86 5.60
N PRO A 213 -12.95 -3.32 6.13
CA PRO A 213 -13.01 -1.92 6.50
C PRO A 213 -12.05 -1.63 7.65
N ILE A 214 -11.34 -0.51 7.58
CA ILE A 214 -10.43 -0.01 8.63
C ILE A 214 -10.94 1.28 9.27
N ALA A 215 -11.67 2.09 8.51
CA ALA A 215 -12.32 3.30 8.95
C ALA A 215 -13.66 3.47 8.24
N GLU A 216 -14.62 4.03 8.94
CA GLU A 216 -15.89 4.50 8.41
C GLU A 216 -15.81 6.02 8.27
N TRP A 217 -16.13 6.53 7.09
CA TRP A 217 -16.31 7.95 6.83
C TRP A 217 -17.54 8.12 5.94
N ASP A 218 -18.20 9.27 5.98
CA ASP A 218 -19.33 9.54 5.10
C ASP A 218 -19.02 10.82 4.31
N ILE A 219 -18.51 10.62 3.09
CA ILE A 219 -17.97 11.68 2.24
C ILE A 219 -18.61 11.74 0.85
N SER A 220 -19.66 10.95 0.57
CA SER A 220 -20.39 10.97 -0.72
C SER A 220 -20.89 12.36 -1.08
N ASP A 221 -21.42 13.07 -0.10
CA ASP A 221 -22.16 14.32 -0.31
C ASP A 221 -21.27 15.57 -0.30
N LYS A 222 -19.94 15.41 -0.24
CA LYS A 222 -19.05 16.51 0.18
C LYS A 222 -18.36 17.28 -0.93
N LYS A 223 -18.07 16.68 -2.09
CA LYS A 223 -17.36 17.34 -3.21
C LYS A 223 -17.63 16.68 -4.56
N GLU A 224 -17.61 17.50 -5.62
CA GLU A 224 -17.75 17.05 -7.03
C GLU A 224 -16.52 16.28 -7.55
N ILE A 225 -15.34 16.49 -6.96
CA ILE A 225 -14.08 15.82 -7.36
C ILE A 225 -13.71 14.75 -6.33
N PRO A 226 -13.66 13.46 -6.71
CA PRO A 226 -13.35 12.33 -5.82
C PRO A 226 -12.06 12.49 -4.98
N ILE A 227 -10.96 12.93 -5.60
CA ILE A 227 -9.66 13.11 -4.91
C ILE A 227 -9.79 14.12 -3.78
N GLU A 228 -10.51 15.21 -3.99
CA GLU A 228 -10.69 16.21 -2.95
C GLU A 228 -11.56 15.70 -1.80
N ALA A 229 -12.55 14.83 -2.07
CA ALA A 229 -13.37 14.19 -1.05
C ALA A 229 -12.52 13.26 -0.17
N ILE A 230 -11.64 12.46 -0.77
CA ILE A 230 -10.69 11.59 -0.07
C ILE A 230 -9.72 12.44 0.78
N ILE A 231 -9.13 13.49 0.21
CA ILE A 231 -8.26 14.42 0.96
C ILE A 231 -9.00 15.05 2.14
N TYR A 232 -10.27 15.42 1.98
CA TYR A 232 -11.10 15.93 3.08
C TYR A 232 -11.31 14.87 4.18
N GLY A 233 -11.71 13.65 3.83
CA GLY A 233 -11.90 12.56 4.78
C GLY A 233 -10.62 12.23 5.57
N LEU A 234 -9.49 12.11 4.87
CA LEU A 234 -8.18 11.88 5.50
C LEU A 234 -7.77 13.02 6.42
N LYS A 235 -8.05 14.29 6.07
CA LYS A 235 -7.79 15.43 6.94
C LYS A 235 -8.65 15.41 8.20
N GLN A 236 -9.90 14.97 8.14
CA GLN A 236 -10.74 14.82 9.34
C GLN A 236 -10.15 13.76 10.29
N ILE A 237 -9.77 12.60 9.75
CA ILE A 237 -9.15 11.52 10.55
C ILE A 237 -7.81 12.00 11.14
N ALA A 238 -6.93 12.59 10.34
CA ALA A 238 -5.62 13.09 10.78
C ALA A 238 -5.71 14.23 11.83
N SER A 239 -6.81 14.98 11.83
CA SER A 239 -7.07 16.04 12.83
C SER A 239 -7.80 15.53 14.08
N SER A 240 -8.20 14.26 14.13
CA SER A 240 -8.97 13.70 15.24
C SER A 240 -8.09 13.49 16.49
N SER A 241 -8.69 13.68 17.68
CA SER A 241 -8.04 13.42 18.96
C SER A 241 -8.24 11.96 19.40
N GLY A 242 -7.61 11.04 18.68
CA GLY A 242 -7.63 9.60 18.96
C GLY A 242 -6.77 9.15 20.15
N GLU A 243 -7.22 8.12 20.87
CA GLU A 243 -6.46 7.52 21.98
C GLU A 243 -6.37 5.99 21.93
N THR A 244 -7.12 5.32 21.05
CA THR A 244 -7.06 3.86 20.88
C THR A 244 -6.00 3.45 19.86
N PHE A 245 -5.61 2.18 19.88
CA PHE A 245 -4.69 1.61 18.89
C PHE A 245 -5.18 1.81 17.44
N ILE A 246 -6.50 1.75 17.22
CA ILE A 246 -7.12 1.98 15.91
C ILE A 246 -6.97 3.45 15.51
N ASP A 247 -7.43 4.40 16.35
CA ASP A 247 -7.44 5.82 15.98
C ASP A 247 -6.03 6.30 15.63
N ILE A 248 -5.03 5.89 16.41
CA ILE A 248 -3.66 6.35 16.21
C ILE A 248 -3.06 5.76 14.93
N ASN A 249 -3.32 4.49 14.61
CA ASN A 249 -2.94 3.91 13.32
C ASN A 249 -3.66 4.58 12.14
N LEU A 250 -4.93 4.94 12.29
CA LEU A 250 -5.67 5.70 11.27
C LEU A 250 -5.13 7.13 11.09
N ILE A 251 -4.69 7.80 12.15
CA ILE A 251 -4.00 9.10 12.08
C ILE A 251 -2.64 8.95 11.37
N GLN A 252 -1.86 7.92 11.73
CA GLN A 252 -0.56 7.62 11.11
C GLN A 252 -0.66 7.21 9.63
N PHE A 253 -1.76 6.59 9.23
CA PHE A 253 -2.09 6.37 7.82
C PHE A 253 -2.50 7.69 7.14
N SER A 254 -3.43 8.43 7.75
CA SER A 254 -4.11 9.52 7.04
C SER A 254 -3.22 10.75 6.84
N ASP A 255 -2.41 11.16 7.83
CA ASP A 255 -1.62 12.38 7.72
C ASP A 255 -0.56 12.34 6.60
N PRO A 256 0.25 11.26 6.46
CA PRO A 256 1.18 11.15 5.34
C PRO A 256 0.47 11.03 3.99
N VAL A 257 -0.67 10.33 3.92
CA VAL A 257 -1.37 10.04 2.66
C VAL A 257 -2.06 11.28 2.09
N TYR A 258 -2.79 12.09 2.89
CA TYR A 258 -3.39 13.30 2.32
C TYR A 258 -2.32 14.30 1.88
N ARG A 259 -1.22 14.44 2.63
CA ARG A 259 -0.09 15.30 2.26
C ARG A 259 0.62 14.82 0.99
N PHE A 260 0.66 13.51 0.76
CA PHE A 260 1.13 12.93 -0.49
C PHE A 260 0.18 13.31 -1.64
N MET A 261 -1.14 13.08 -1.49
CA MET A 261 -2.13 13.39 -2.53
C MET A 261 -2.16 14.88 -2.90
N GLU A 262 -2.10 15.79 -1.91
CA GLU A 262 -1.99 17.25 -2.14
C GLU A 262 -0.74 17.69 -2.91
N ARG A 263 0.33 16.89 -2.87
CA ARG A 263 1.65 17.23 -3.43
C ARG A 263 2.06 16.35 -4.59
N PHE A 264 1.22 15.40 -4.99
CA PHE A 264 1.55 14.45 -6.03
C PHE A 264 1.70 15.21 -7.36
N PRO A 265 2.87 15.19 -8.02
CA PRO A 265 3.21 16.10 -9.12
C PRO A 265 2.42 15.84 -10.42
N LEU A 266 1.49 14.88 -10.38
CA LEU A 266 0.60 14.52 -11.48
C LEU A 266 -0.87 14.84 -11.14
N SER A 267 -1.18 15.49 -10.01
CA SER A 267 -2.56 15.78 -9.57
C SER A 267 -3.39 16.39 -10.70
N SER A 268 -2.96 17.50 -11.31
CA SER A 268 -3.68 18.14 -12.40
C SER A 268 -3.93 17.27 -13.64
N LYS A 269 -3.08 16.26 -13.89
CA LYS A 269 -3.29 15.28 -14.98
C LYS A 269 -4.31 14.23 -14.59
N VAL A 270 -4.30 13.83 -13.33
CA VAL A 270 -5.23 12.87 -12.74
C VAL A 270 -6.62 13.51 -12.59
N ASP A 271 -6.70 14.77 -12.16
CA ASP A 271 -7.95 15.53 -12.06
C ASP A 271 -8.59 15.69 -13.45
N ALA A 272 -7.82 16.10 -14.47
CA ALA A 272 -8.29 16.17 -15.85
C ALA A 272 -8.76 14.80 -16.40
N PHE A 273 -8.06 13.71 -16.04
CA PHE A 273 -8.46 12.35 -16.40
C PHE A 273 -9.78 11.94 -15.72
N ILE A 274 -9.98 12.28 -14.45
CA ILE A 274 -11.23 12.02 -13.71
C ILE A 274 -12.41 12.77 -14.32
N GLU A 275 -12.23 14.07 -14.61
CA GLU A 275 -13.29 14.98 -15.08
C GLU A 275 -13.62 14.82 -16.57
N SER A 276 -12.71 14.28 -17.38
CA SER A 276 -12.87 14.21 -18.84
C SER A 276 -13.99 13.27 -19.27
N LYS A 277 -15.02 13.86 -19.90
CA LYS A 277 -16.14 13.17 -20.56
C LYS A 277 -15.86 12.80 -22.02
N THR A 278 -14.82 13.38 -22.62
CA THR A 278 -14.40 13.10 -24.00
C THR A 278 -13.37 11.98 -24.09
N HIS A 279 -12.78 11.59 -22.96
CA HIS A 279 -11.63 10.67 -22.87
C HIS A 279 -10.43 11.13 -23.72
N ASP A 280 -10.26 12.45 -23.85
CA ASP A 280 -9.11 13.09 -24.51
C ASP A 280 -8.26 13.81 -23.46
N THR A 281 -7.34 13.08 -22.85
CA THR A 281 -6.40 13.58 -21.83
C THR A 281 -5.02 12.97 -22.03
N GLU A 282 -3.98 13.48 -21.37
CA GLU A 282 -2.65 12.86 -21.45
C GLU A 282 -2.66 11.39 -21.00
N ILE A 283 -3.44 11.04 -19.97
CA ILE A 283 -3.53 9.67 -19.46
C ILE A 283 -4.33 8.77 -20.42
N ASP A 284 -5.44 9.25 -20.98
CA ASP A 284 -6.21 8.51 -22.00
C ASP A 284 -5.35 8.27 -23.26
N ASN A 285 -4.55 9.25 -23.68
CA ASN A 285 -3.63 9.11 -24.80
C ASN A 285 -2.54 8.06 -24.48
N LEU A 286 -1.92 8.08 -23.29
CA LEU A 286 -0.96 7.03 -22.89
C LEU A 286 -1.58 5.63 -22.85
N ILE A 287 -2.86 5.50 -22.48
CA ILE A 287 -3.61 4.25 -22.57
C ILE A 287 -3.70 3.79 -24.04
N GLY A 288 -4.13 4.67 -24.95
CA GLY A 288 -4.23 4.36 -26.38
C GLY A 288 -2.91 3.92 -27.02
N GLU A 289 -1.79 4.55 -26.65
CA GLU A 289 -0.44 4.17 -27.11
C GLU A 289 -0.03 2.76 -26.67
N VAL A 290 -0.38 2.36 -25.43
CA VAL A 290 -0.12 1.00 -24.93
C VAL A 290 -1.09 -0.01 -25.58
N GLU A 291 -2.34 0.36 -25.84
CA GLU A 291 -3.27 -0.47 -26.64
C GLU A 291 -2.75 -0.70 -28.07
N GLU A 292 -2.24 0.33 -28.74
CA GLU A 292 -1.66 0.22 -30.08
C GLU A 292 -0.44 -0.72 -30.06
N TRP A 293 0.45 -0.57 -29.07
CA TRP A 293 1.57 -1.49 -28.89
C TRP A 293 1.14 -2.94 -28.65
N LEU A 294 0.13 -3.19 -27.79
CA LEU A 294 -0.41 -4.53 -27.56
C LEU A 294 -1.04 -5.14 -28.83
N GLN A 295 -1.57 -4.30 -29.72
CA GLN A 295 -2.19 -4.73 -30.97
C GLN A 295 -1.14 -5.01 -32.06
N THR A 296 -0.19 -4.11 -32.26
CA THR A 296 0.76 -4.08 -33.39
C THR A 296 2.12 -4.69 -33.10
N GLY A 297 2.59 -4.61 -31.85
CA GLY A 297 3.96 -4.89 -31.45
C GLY A 297 4.99 -3.81 -31.81
N ASP A 298 4.61 -2.64 -32.36
CA ASP A 298 5.59 -1.58 -32.67
C ASP A 298 6.07 -0.88 -31.40
N THR A 299 7.38 -0.97 -31.13
CA THR A 299 8.06 -0.43 -29.96
C THR A 299 8.85 0.85 -30.23
N LYS A 300 8.79 1.44 -31.43
CA LYS A 300 9.69 2.55 -31.82
C LYS A 300 9.48 3.82 -30.99
N ASN A 301 8.22 4.23 -30.79
CA ASN A 301 7.89 5.53 -30.20
C ASN A 301 7.39 5.44 -28.75
N LEU A 302 6.91 4.27 -28.34
CA LEU A 302 6.46 3.97 -26.98
C LEU A 302 7.49 4.33 -25.86
N PRO A 303 8.81 4.14 -26.03
CA PRO A 303 9.80 4.43 -24.99
C PRO A 303 9.85 5.91 -24.59
N GLU A 304 9.68 6.81 -25.57
CA GLU A 304 9.72 8.26 -25.33
C GLU A 304 8.40 8.74 -24.70
N LYS A 305 7.27 8.19 -25.15
CA LYS A 305 5.93 8.53 -24.66
C LYS A 305 5.70 8.06 -23.22
N LEU A 306 6.22 6.90 -22.84
CA LEU A 306 6.09 6.34 -21.47
C LEU A 306 7.18 6.79 -20.50
N LYS A 307 8.17 7.59 -20.95
CA LYS A 307 9.27 8.04 -20.10
C LYS A 307 8.74 8.97 -18.98
N PRO A 308 8.97 8.67 -17.70
CA PRO A 308 8.54 9.55 -16.61
C PRO A 308 9.23 10.92 -16.72
N ASN A 309 8.43 11.99 -16.77
CA ASN A 309 8.90 13.38 -16.75
C ASN A 309 9.62 13.74 -15.42
N THR A 310 9.49 12.91 -14.38
CA THR A 310 10.14 13.10 -13.09
C THR A 310 11.10 11.94 -12.82
N PRO A 311 12.38 12.20 -12.45
CA PRO A 311 13.35 11.15 -12.16
C PRO A 311 12.91 10.20 -11.03
N PRO A 312 13.25 8.89 -11.09
CA PRO A 312 12.84 7.90 -10.08
C PRO A 312 13.16 8.32 -8.64
N LYS A 313 14.38 8.84 -8.40
CA LYS A 313 14.80 9.38 -7.09
C LYS A 313 13.90 10.49 -6.52
N LYS A 314 13.23 11.28 -7.37
CA LYS A 314 12.30 12.34 -6.94
C LYS A 314 10.90 11.78 -6.67
N ILE A 315 10.39 10.87 -7.50
CA ILE A 315 9.12 10.16 -7.23
C ILE A 315 9.23 9.34 -5.94
N TYR A 316 10.33 8.60 -5.73
CA TYR A 316 10.60 7.87 -4.49
C TYR A 316 10.48 8.76 -3.24
N LYS A 317 11.12 9.93 -3.22
CA LYS A 317 11.03 10.87 -2.08
C LYS A 317 9.60 11.35 -1.80
N ILE A 318 8.73 11.40 -2.82
CA ILE A 318 7.33 11.83 -2.69
C ILE A 318 6.47 10.66 -2.19
N MET A 319 6.65 9.45 -2.72
CA MET A 319 5.85 8.27 -2.38
C MET A 319 6.32 7.52 -1.12
N LYS A 320 7.55 7.72 -0.65
CA LYS A 320 8.11 7.05 0.54
C LYS A 320 7.18 6.99 1.77
N PRO A 321 6.41 8.03 2.14
CA PRO A 321 5.54 7.97 3.30
C PRO A 321 4.39 6.96 3.19
N ILE A 322 4.04 6.51 1.97
CA ILE A 322 2.99 5.51 1.71
C ILE A 322 3.27 4.19 2.42
N GLN A 323 4.55 3.79 2.56
CA GLN A 323 4.92 2.54 3.25
C GLN A 323 4.39 2.49 4.68
N SER A 324 4.91 3.38 5.53
CA SER A 324 4.57 3.42 6.95
C SER A 324 3.09 3.70 7.18
N ALA A 325 2.48 4.52 6.33
CA ALA A 325 1.04 4.74 6.36
C ALA A 325 0.27 3.43 6.10
N THR A 326 0.55 2.74 5.00
CA THR A 326 -0.13 1.48 4.61
C THR A 326 0.08 0.39 5.65
N THR A 327 1.26 0.30 6.27
CA THR A 327 1.51 -0.60 7.40
C THR A 327 0.61 -0.28 8.59
N ALA A 328 0.47 1.00 8.97
CA ALA A 328 -0.45 1.42 10.03
C ALA A 328 -1.92 1.09 9.71
N ALA A 329 -2.35 1.29 8.46
CA ALA A 329 -3.67 0.87 8.00
C ALA A 329 -3.89 -0.65 8.09
N PHE A 330 -2.88 -1.45 7.73
CA PHE A 330 -2.93 -2.90 7.90
C PHE A 330 -3.00 -3.31 9.38
N GLU A 331 -2.25 -2.67 10.27
CA GLU A 331 -2.34 -2.90 11.72
C GLU A 331 -3.73 -2.60 12.27
N ALA A 332 -4.37 -1.50 11.83
CA ALA A 332 -5.76 -1.19 12.19
C ALA A 332 -6.72 -2.29 11.71
N GLY A 333 -6.61 -2.73 10.46
CA GLY A 333 -7.41 -3.84 9.91
C GLY A 333 -7.19 -5.17 10.64
N TYR A 334 -5.94 -5.48 11.01
CA TYR A 334 -5.58 -6.67 11.77
C TYR A 334 -6.19 -6.64 13.19
N LYS A 335 -6.14 -5.49 13.87
CA LYS A 335 -6.80 -5.30 15.18
C LYS A 335 -8.31 -5.44 15.10
N HIS A 336 -8.96 -4.84 14.09
CA HIS A 336 -10.40 -5.01 13.86
C HIS A 336 -10.79 -6.49 13.66
N GLY A 337 -10.02 -7.24 12.87
CA GLY A 337 -10.22 -8.68 12.67
C GLY A 337 -9.93 -9.53 13.92
N TYR A 338 -9.00 -9.09 14.76
CA TYR A 338 -8.67 -9.72 16.04
C TYR A 338 -9.82 -9.55 17.05
N ASP A 339 -10.32 -8.32 17.21
CA ASP A 339 -11.42 -7.99 18.12
C ASP A 339 -12.73 -8.68 17.72
N ALA A 340 -13.06 -8.66 16.41
CA ALA A 340 -14.28 -9.31 15.90
C ALA A 340 -14.30 -10.83 16.13
N LYS A 341 -13.14 -11.46 16.33
CA LYS A 341 -13.00 -12.89 16.66
C LYS A 341 -12.84 -13.17 18.17
N ASN A 342 -12.91 -12.14 19.04
CA ASN A 342 -12.70 -12.24 20.50
C ASN A 342 -11.43 -13.02 20.88
N ARG A 343 -10.35 -12.84 20.11
CA ARG A 343 -9.08 -13.54 20.35
C ARG A 343 -8.42 -13.06 21.66
N SER A 344 -7.64 -13.94 22.29
CA SER A 344 -6.91 -13.68 23.54
C SER A 344 -5.41 -14.01 23.46
N ASP A 345 -4.89 -14.35 22.27
CA ASP A 345 -3.50 -14.76 22.05
C ASP A 345 -2.52 -13.60 21.77
N ALA A 346 -3.00 -12.36 21.69
CA ALA A 346 -2.20 -11.15 21.59
C ALA A 346 -2.78 -10.01 22.45
N ILE A 347 -1.92 -9.11 22.94
CA ILE A 347 -2.33 -7.89 23.62
C ILE A 347 -1.86 -6.68 22.82
N TYR A 348 -2.78 -5.76 22.57
CA TYR A 348 -2.52 -4.49 21.88
C TYR A 348 -2.57 -3.36 22.90
N ALA A 349 -1.44 -2.69 23.11
CA ALA A 349 -1.39 -1.52 23.98
C ALA A 349 -1.88 -0.27 23.24
N ASN A 350 -2.88 0.43 23.79
CA ASN A 350 -3.69 1.43 23.05
C ASN A 350 -3.02 2.75 22.63
N CYS A 351 -1.86 3.11 23.15
CA CYS A 351 -1.39 4.49 23.15
C CYS A 351 0.00 4.60 22.42
N ILE A 352 0.82 5.69 22.42
CA ILE A 352 2.25 5.71 21.92
C ILE A 352 3.23 6.55 22.79
N LYS A 353 4.39 5.98 23.20
CA LYS A 353 5.52 6.68 23.87
C LYS A 353 6.55 7.17 22.85
N THR A 354 6.31 8.32 22.22
CA THR A 354 7.31 8.92 21.32
C THR A 354 8.49 9.51 22.10
N VAL A 355 9.61 8.80 22.15
CA VAL A 355 10.88 9.32 22.68
C VAL A 355 11.53 10.24 21.65
N LYS A 356 11.55 11.56 21.91
CA LYS A 356 12.18 12.55 21.02
C LYS A 356 13.68 12.62 21.26
N CYS A 357 14.45 12.12 20.31
CA CYS A 357 15.91 12.13 20.31
C CYS A 357 16.44 13.35 19.54
N LYS A 358 17.53 13.97 20.00
CA LYS A 358 18.25 14.96 19.19
C LYS A 358 19.10 14.24 18.13
N PRO A 359 19.14 14.70 16.88
CA PRO A 359 20.03 14.13 15.86
C PRO A 359 21.47 14.00 16.38
N GLY A 360 22.11 12.85 16.12
CA GLY A 360 23.47 12.54 16.57
C GLY A 360 23.64 12.25 18.07
N LYS A 361 22.56 12.09 18.86
CA LYS A 361 22.65 11.68 20.27
C LYS A 361 22.06 10.28 20.48
N SER A 362 22.80 9.41 21.16
CA SER A 362 22.33 8.08 21.58
C SER A 362 21.06 8.22 22.42
N CYS A 363 20.05 7.44 22.07
CA CYS A 363 18.74 7.46 22.69
C CYS A 363 18.45 6.08 23.30
N LYS A 364 17.94 6.03 24.52
CA LYS A 364 17.66 4.77 25.23
C LYS A 364 16.16 4.62 25.43
N LEU A 365 15.57 3.65 24.74
CA LEU A 365 14.23 3.16 25.02
C LEU A 365 14.37 2.10 26.12
N VAL A 366 13.56 2.21 27.18
CA VAL A 366 13.52 1.24 28.29
C VAL A 366 12.07 0.83 28.45
N VAL A 367 11.84 -0.47 28.39
CA VAL A 367 10.56 -1.11 28.70
C VAL A 367 10.77 -1.84 30.01
N THR A 368 10.04 -1.46 31.04
CA THR A 368 10.15 -2.13 32.33
C THR A 368 9.26 -3.37 32.35
N SER A 369 9.70 -4.40 33.08
CA SER A 369 8.89 -5.59 33.35
C SER A 369 7.55 -5.25 34.03
N LYS A 370 7.52 -4.14 34.79
CA LYS A 370 6.30 -3.56 35.35
C LYS A 370 5.32 -3.05 34.28
N GLU A 371 5.79 -2.28 33.30
CA GLU A 371 4.93 -1.80 32.20
C GLU A 371 4.35 -2.95 31.36
N ILE A 372 5.10 -4.06 31.21
CA ILE A 372 4.60 -5.27 30.55
C ILE A 372 3.53 -5.96 31.41
N ALA A 373 3.78 -6.12 32.72
CA ALA A 373 2.82 -6.76 33.63
C ALA A 373 1.51 -5.98 33.77
N GLU A 374 1.57 -4.64 33.73
CA GLU A 374 0.37 -3.77 33.74
C GLU A 374 -0.51 -3.93 32.49
N LEU A 375 0.03 -4.45 31.39
CA LEU A 375 -0.72 -4.78 30.16
C LEU A 375 -1.30 -6.19 30.15
N LEU A 376 -0.84 -7.09 31.03
CA LEU A 376 -1.15 -8.53 31.04
C LEU A 376 -1.92 -8.92 32.33
N PRO A 377 -3.26 -8.98 32.30
CA PRO A 377 -4.08 -9.29 33.48
C PRO A 377 -3.65 -10.59 34.17
N GLY A 378 -3.39 -10.51 35.48
CA GLY A 378 -2.98 -11.65 36.31
C GLY A 378 -1.48 -11.92 36.35
N SER A 379 -0.66 -11.23 35.55
CA SER A 379 0.80 -11.33 35.58
C SER A 379 1.46 -10.40 36.62
N LYS A 380 2.75 -10.60 36.87
CA LYS A 380 3.59 -9.82 37.79
C LYS A 380 4.87 -9.37 37.09
N PRO A 381 5.53 -8.28 37.54
CA PRO A 381 6.80 -7.83 36.94
C PRO A 381 7.88 -8.91 36.92
N ALA A 382 7.94 -9.76 37.95
CA ALA A 382 8.90 -10.88 38.02
C ALA A 382 8.76 -11.87 36.86
N ASP A 383 7.58 -11.99 36.24
CA ASP A 383 7.34 -12.90 35.11
C ASP A 383 8.03 -12.43 33.82
N PHE A 384 8.52 -11.18 33.77
CA PHE A 384 9.17 -10.56 32.61
C PHE A 384 10.60 -10.06 32.89
N GLU A 385 11.14 -10.31 34.08
CA GLU A 385 12.52 -9.94 34.39
C GLU A 385 13.51 -10.85 33.66
N GLY A 386 14.48 -10.25 32.97
CA GLY A 386 15.46 -10.98 32.14
C GLY A 386 14.93 -11.46 30.78
N ILE A 387 13.64 -11.29 30.48
CA ILE A 387 13.09 -11.62 29.15
C ILE A 387 13.48 -10.53 28.14
N GLY A 388 13.98 -10.95 26.97
CA GLY A 388 14.28 -10.05 25.86
C GLY A 388 13.02 -9.41 25.28
N VAL A 389 13.01 -8.07 25.21
CA VAL A 389 11.99 -7.31 24.48
C VAL A 389 12.48 -7.09 23.06
N ILE A 390 11.79 -7.69 22.09
CA ILE A 390 11.99 -7.43 20.67
C ILE A 390 11.04 -6.30 20.28
N PHE A 391 11.58 -5.25 19.66
CA PHE A 391 10.78 -4.22 19.02
C PHE A 391 10.64 -4.56 17.54
N ASP A 392 9.42 -4.42 16.99
CA ASP A 392 9.26 -4.35 15.54
C ASP A 392 10.06 -3.14 15.03
N ILE A 393 10.91 -3.36 14.03
CA ILE A 393 11.93 -2.39 13.62
C ILE A 393 11.27 -1.23 12.88
N VAL A 394 11.03 -0.12 13.58
CA VAL A 394 10.75 1.17 12.93
C VAL A 394 11.96 1.53 12.06
N PRO A 395 11.79 1.75 10.74
CA PRO A 395 12.91 2.09 9.87
C PRO A 395 13.62 3.36 10.35
N GLU A 396 14.95 3.32 10.48
CA GLU A 396 15.77 4.44 11.01
C GLU A 396 15.58 5.76 10.27
N SER A 397 14.98 5.75 9.07
CA SER A 397 14.66 6.96 8.33
C SER A 397 13.70 7.93 9.02
N ASN A 398 12.99 7.52 10.06
CA ASN A 398 12.18 8.44 10.89
C ASN A 398 13.01 9.18 11.96
N LEU A 399 14.30 8.91 12.09
CA LEU A 399 15.23 9.56 13.02
C LEU A 399 16.20 10.56 12.35
N MET A 400 16.21 10.62 11.01
CA MET A 400 17.27 11.29 10.21
C MET A 400 16.75 12.45 9.35
N SER A 401 15.62 13.07 9.71
CA SER A 401 15.11 14.29 9.05
C SER A 401 14.71 15.39 10.03
N GLN A 402 15.71 16.04 10.62
CA GLN A 402 15.73 17.46 10.97
C GLN A 402 17.06 18.06 10.54
#